data_AF-A0A7R8WY62-F1
#
_entry.id   AF-A0A7R8WY62-F1
#
_cell.length_a   1.000
_cell.length_b   1.000
_cell.length_c   1.000
_cell.angle_alpha   90.00
_cell.angle_beta   90.00
_cell.angle_gamma   90.00
#
_symmetry.space_group_name_H-M   'P 1'
#
loop_
_entity.id
_entity.type
_entity.pdbx_description
1 polymer ?
#
loop_
_entity_poly.entity_id
_entity_poly.type
_entity_poly.pdbx_seq_one_letter_code
_entity_poly.pdbx_strand_id
1 'polypeptide(L)'
;MDPSQSLNLEDSDIPLADEDAQVILPENSHGIPPAQQLNPDPEDGAEPYSSVFLQDQYSPFNSLDPDASPDEQEEKARLISQVLELQNTLDDLSQRVDNVKEENLRLKSENQVLGQYIENLMTASSVFQSTTQTGKKGKK
;
A
#
# COMPACT_ATOMS: atom_id res chain seq x y z
N MET A 1 23.02 -1.60 47.10
CA MET A 1 21.90 -1.23 46.23
C MET A 1 22.35 -1.55 44.82
N ASP A 2 21.81 -2.63 44.27
CA ASP A 2 22.25 -3.25 43.02
C ASP A 2 21.34 -2.76 41.85
N PRO A 3 21.88 -2.23 40.74
CA PRO A 3 21.10 -1.77 39.60
C PRO A 3 21.07 -2.84 38.51
N SER A 4 20.12 -3.77 38.55
CA SER A 4 19.83 -4.70 37.44
C SER A 4 18.47 -5.38 37.65
N GLN A 5 17.38 -4.73 37.24
CA GLN A 5 16.16 -5.45 36.89
C GLN A 5 16.00 -5.41 35.38
N SER A 6 16.53 -6.45 34.73
CA SER A 6 16.16 -6.80 33.35
C SER A 6 14.67 -7.15 33.34
N LEU A 7 13.87 -6.35 32.64
CA LEU A 7 12.50 -6.71 32.28
C LEU A 7 12.58 -7.82 31.23
N ASN A 8 12.25 -9.02 31.67
CA ASN A 8 12.08 -10.21 30.85
C ASN A 8 10.83 -9.97 29.97
N LEU A 9 11.01 -9.51 28.72
CA LEU A 9 9.95 -9.55 27.71
C LEU A 9 9.97 -10.95 27.09
N GLU A 10 9.38 -11.90 27.81
CA GLU A 10 9.04 -13.22 27.26
C GLU A 10 7.90 -13.04 26.24
N ASP A 11 8.22 -13.38 25.00
CA ASP A 11 7.37 -13.85 23.91
C ASP A 11 5.86 -13.70 24.11
N SER A 12 5.32 -12.56 23.69
CA SER A 12 3.91 -12.50 23.28
C SER A 12 3.82 -13.00 21.85
N ASP A 13 3.55 -14.30 21.69
CA ASP A 13 3.11 -14.89 20.43
C ASP A 13 1.87 -14.15 19.92
N ILE A 14 2.09 -13.19 19.01
CA ILE A 14 1.02 -12.50 18.30
C ILE A 14 0.43 -13.53 17.31
N PRO A 15 -0.85 -13.90 17.39
CA PRO A 15 -1.43 -14.83 16.43
C PRO A 15 -1.44 -14.21 15.03
N LEU A 16 -0.76 -14.86 14.08
CA LEU A 16 -0.80 -14.56 12.64
C LEU A 16 -2.26 -14.66 12.16
N ALA A 17 -2.80 -13.55 11.65
CA ALA A 17 -4.13 -13.49 11.05
C ALA A 17 -4.13 -14.00 9.59
N ASP A 18 -3.41 -15.10 9.32
CA ASP A 18 -3.12 -15.59 7.97
C ASP A 18 -3.95 -16.82 7.56
N GLU A 19 -5.23 -16.89 7.96
CA GLU A 19 -6.18 -17.85 7.37
C GLU A 19 -7.41 -17.14 6.82
N ASP A 20 -7.21 -16.25 5.84
CA ASP A 20 -8.29 -15.91 4.90
C ASP A 20 -8.46 -17.10 3.93
N ALA A 21 -9.57 -17.83 4.12
CA ALA A 21 -9.96 -18.93 3.27
C ALA A 21 -10.07 -18.48 1.80
N GLN A 22 -9.24 -19.06 0.92
CA GLN A 22 -9.34 -18.83 -0.51
C GLN A 22 -10.72 -19.24 -1.02
N VAL A 23 -11.50 -18.26 -1.49
CA VAL A 23 -12.77 -18.50 -2.21
C VAL A 23 -12.43 -19.17 -3.54
N ILE A 24 -12.69 -20.48 -3.61
CA ILE A 24 -12.58 -21.26 -4.85
C ILE A 24 -13.79 -20.89 -5.73
N LEU A 25 -13.57 -20.08 -6.76
CA LEU A 25 -14.52 -19.94 -7.87
C LEU A 25 -14.28 -21.10 -8.85
N PRO A 26 -15.29 -21.94 -9.17
CA PRO A 26 -15.11 -22.96 -10.18
C PRO A 26 -15.01 -22.33 -11.57
N GLU A 27 -13.82 -22.42 -12.18
CA GLU A 27 -13.63 -22.33 -13.63
C GLU A 27 -14.39 -23.49 -14.29
N ASN A 28 -15.61 -23.22 -14.78
CA ASN A 28 -16.20 -23.82 -15.99
C ASN A 28 -17.72 -23.59 -16.04
N SER A 29 -18.17 -22.57 -16.78
CA SER A 29 -19.28 -22.73 -17.73
C SER A 29 -19.43 -21.49 -18.61
N HIS A 30 -18.88 -21.59 -19.82
CA HIS A 30 -19.39 -20.81 -20.95
C HIS A 30 -20.80 -21.32 -21.28
N GLY A 31 -21.82 -20.49 -21.04
CA GLY A 31 -23.19 -20.76 -21.48
C GLY A 31 -24.20 -19.89 -20.73
N ILE A 32 -24.61 -18.78 -21.34
CA ILE A 32 -25.77 -18.00 -20.91
C ILE A 32 -27.05 -18.77 -21.33
N PRO A 33 -27.97 -19.15 -20.43
CA PRO A 33 -29.33 -19.52 -20.81
C PRO A 33 -30.30 -18.33 -20.56
N PRO A 34 -31.44 -18.30 -21.26
CA PRO A 34 -32.21 -17.09 -21.48
C PRO A 34 -33.15 -16.77 -20.30
N ALA A 35 -33.45 -15.48 -20.19
CA ALA A 35 -34.36 -14.85 -19.24
C ALA A 35 -35.61 -15.69 -18.92
N GLN A 36 -35.78 -16.04 -17.64
CA GLN A 36 -37.09 -16.27 -17.06
C GLN A 36 -37.42 -15.06 -16.18
N GLN A 37 -38.28 -14.25 -16.77
CA GLN A 37 -38.95 -13.09 -16.24
C GLN A 37 -39.74 -13.46 -14.97
N LEU A 38 -39.16 -13.15 -13.81
CA LEU A 38 -39.91 -12.94 -12.57
C LEU A 38 -40.00 -11.44 -12.38
N ASN A 39 -41.20 -10.90 -12.63
CA ASN A 39 -41.51 -9.49 -12.41
C ASN A 39 -41.30 -9.18 -10.91
N PRO A 40 -40.43 -8.21 -10.55
CA PRO A 40 -40.41 -7.70 -9.20
C PRO A 40 -41.63 -6.79 -8.97
N ASP A 41 -42.33 -7.05 -7.87
CA ASP A 41 -43.36 -6.22 -7.25
C ASP A 41 -42.85 -4.76 -7.08
N PRO A 42 -43.64 -3.72 -7.37
CA PRO A 42 -43.17 -2.34 -7.33
C PRO A 42 -43.52 -1.68 -5.99
N GLU A 43 -42.78 -1.98 -4.92
CA GLU A 43 -42.78 -1.16 -3.69
C GLU A 43 -41.39 -1.20 -3.04
N ASP A 44 -40.51 -0.28 -3.44
CA ASP A 44 -40.02 0.81 -2.58
C ASP A 44 -38.92 1.57 -3.35
N GLY A 45 -39.08 2.89 -3.43
CA GLY A 45 -38.26 3.76 -4.29
C GLY A 45 -36.84 3.95 -3.75
N ALA A 46 -35.88 3.22 -4.31
CA ALA A 46 -34.46 3.55 -4.17
C ALA A 46 -34.02 4.38 -5.39
N GLU A 47 -34.16 5.70 -5.29
CA GLU A 47 -33.52 6.64 -6.21
C GLU A 47 -31.99 6.47 -6.16
N PRO A 48 -31.27 6.51 -7.30
CA PRO A 48 -29.82 6.55 -7.30
C PRO A 48 -29.41 7.91 -6.72
N TYR A 49 -28.88 7.91 -5.50
CA TYR A 49 -28.44 9.12 -4.81
C TYR A 49 -27.54 9.95 -5.74
N SER A 50 -28.08 11.09 -6.15
CA SER A 50 -27.39 12.11 -6.91
C SER A 50 -26.12 12.52 -6.15
N SER A 51 -24.97 12.35 -6.79
CA SER A 51 -23.63 12.69 -6.28
C SER A 51 -23.45 14.17 -5.91
N VAL A 52 -24.47 15.00 -6.17
CA VAL A 52 -24.52 16.41 -5.77
C VAL A 52 -24.81 16.58 -4.27
N PHE A 53 -25.46 15.60 -3.63
CA PHE A 53 -25.93 15.74 -2.23
C PHE A 53 -24.82 15.53 -1.18
N LEU A 54 -23.74 14.82 -1.52
CA LEU A 54 -22.60 14.64 -0.60
C LEU A 54 -21.66 15.85 -0.60
N GLN A 55 -21.63 16.64 -1.69
CA GLN A 55 -20.75 17.81 -1.80
C GLN A 55 -21.10 18.90 -0.78
N ASP A 56 -22.39 19.08 -0.46
CA ASP A 56 -22.85 20.13 0.45
C ASP A 56 -22.65 19.79 1.94
N GLN A 57 -22.47 18.50 2.27
CA GLN A 57 -22.30 18.02 3.65
C GLN A 57 -20.89 18.22 4.22
N TYR A 58 -19.91 18.59 3.38
CA TYR A 58 -18.52 18.85 3.80
C TYR A 58 -18.12 20.32 3.72
N SER A 59 -19.07 21.24 3.59
CA SER A 59 -18.80 22.66 3.77
C SER A 59 -18.53 22.93 5.26
N PRO A 60 -17.32 23.37 5.68
CA PRO A 60 -16.96 23.58 7.09
C PRO A 60 -17.81 24.64 7.83
N PHE A 61 -18.73 25.29 7.11
CA PHE A 61 -19.54 26.40 7.57
C PHE A 61 -21.03 26.05 7.81
N ASN A 62 -21.52 24.88 7.38
CA ASN A 62 -22.97 24.57 7.45
C ASN A 62 -23.40 23.77 8.70
N SER A 63 -22.46 23.29 9.52
CA SER A 63 -22.77 22.56 10.76
C SER A 63 -22.37 23.33 12.03
N LEU A 64 -22.44 24.65 11.97
CA LEU A 64 -22.41 25.46 13.19
C LEU A 64 -23.85 25.48 13.69
N ASP A 65 -24.15 24.58 14.62
CA ASP A 65 -25.43 24.58 15.32
C ASP A 65 -25.66 26.01 15.85
N PRO A 66 -26.65 26.75 15.32
CA PRO A 66 -26.84 28.15 15.67
C PRO A 66 -27.26 28.33 17.14
N ASP A 67 -27.58 27.23 17.84
CA ASP A 67 -27.91 27.19 19.27
C ASP A 67 -26.70 26.82 20.15
N ALA A 68 -25.52 26.57 19.56
CA ALA A 68 -24.29 26.30 20.31
C ALA A 68 -23.76 27.56 21.00
N SER A 69 -23.19 27.38 22.20
CA SER A 69 -22.53 28.47 22.91
C SER A 69 -21.37 29.05 22.08
N PRO A 70 -21.10 30.37 22.13
CA PRO A 70 -19.94 30.96 21.45
C PRO A 70 -18.61 30.28 21.83
N ASP A 71 -18.49 29.77 23.06
CA ASP A 71 -17.28 29.05 23.52
C ASP A 71 -17.12 27.69 22.80
N GLU A 72 -18.22 26.94 22.64
CA GLU A 72 -18.23 25.66 21.92
C GLU A 72 -17.92 25.85 20.43
N GLN A 73 -18.41 26.95 19.87
CA GLN A 73 -18.18 27.34 18.50
C GLN A 73 -16.69 27.69 18.26
N GLU A 74 -16.05 28.36 19.21
CA GLU A 74 -14.62 28.65 19.16
C GLU A 74 -13.78 27.38 19.31
N GLU A 75 -14.12 26.48 20.23
CA GLU A 75 -13.42 25.21 20.40
C GLU A 75 -13.49 24.35 19.12
N LYS A 76 -14.69 24.23 18.53
CA LYS A 76 -14.87 23.56 17.24
C LYS A 76 -14.00 24.19 16.15
N ALA A 77 -13.95 25.52 16.06
CA ALA A 77 -13.12 26.21 15.07
C ALA A 77 -11.62 25.92 15.28
N ARG A 78 -11.15 25.84 16.52
CA ARG A 78 -9.76 25.46 16.85
C ARG A 78 -9.46 24.02 16.46
N LEU A 79 -10.37 23.09 16.77
CA LEU A 79 -10.23 21.68 16.39
C LEU A 79 -10.21 21.50 14.86
N ILE A 80 -11.09 22.19 14.14
CA ILE A 80 -11.10 22.18 12.67
C ILE A 80 -9.75 22.66 12.14
N SER A 81 -9.21 23.75 12.69
CA SER A 81 -7.91 24.29 12.26
C SER A 81 -6.78 23.27 12.47
N GLN A 82 -6.76 22.58 13.61
CA GLN A 82 -5.77 21.54 13.88
C GLN A 82 -5.92 20.34 12.92
N VAL A 83 -7.14 19.90 12.64
CA VAL A 83 -7.39 18.82 11.68
C VAL A 83 -6.89 19.21 10.29
N LEU A 84 -7.13 20.45 9.85
CA LEU A 84 -6.64 20.93 8.55
C LEU A 84 -5.11 20.98 8.49
N GLU A 85 -4.44 21.43 9.56
CA GLU A 85 -2.97 21.43 9.62
C GLU A 85 -2.40 19.99 9.54
N LEU A 86 -3.00 19.06 10.28
CA LEU A 86 -2.61 17.65 10.26
C LEU A 86 -2.85 17.02 8.89
N GLN A 87 -3.96 17.33 8.23
CA GLN A 87 -4.26 16.87 6.88
C GLN A 87 -3.23 17.37 5.87
N ASN A 88 -2.87 18.65 5.92
CA ASN A 88 -1.82 19.20 5.05
C ASN A 88 -0.47 18.51 5.30
N THR A 89 -0.10 18.31 6.56
CA THR A 89 1.16 17.63 6.92
C THR A 89 1.18 16.17 6.44
N LEU A 90 0.04 15.48 6.54
CA LEU A 90 -0.11 14.10 6.08
C LEU A 90 -0.06 13.98 4.55
N ASP A 91 -0.66 14.93 3.84
CA ASP A 91 -0.61 15.00 2.37
C ASP A 91 0.84 15.21 1.89
N ASP A 92 1.55 16.17 2.48
CA ASP A 92 2.97 16.43 2.20
C ASP A 92 3.83 15.18 2.44
N LEU A 93 3.59 14.46 3.54
CA LEU A 93 4.32 13.23 3.85
C LEU A 93 3.99 12.12 2.86
N SER A 94 2.72 11.96 2.49
CA SER A 94 2.28 10.98 1.49
C SER A 94 2.97 11.22 0.15
N GLN A 95 3.00 12.47 -0.32
CA GLN A 95 3.68 12.81 -1.57
C GLN A 95 5.19 12.54 -1.50
N ARG A 96 5.84 12.85 -0.37
CA ARG A 96 7.27 12.53 -0.19
C ARG A 96 7.54 11.02 -0.23
N VAL A 97 6.66 10.22 0.38
CA VAL A 97 6.76 8.75 0.34
C VAL A 97 6.64 8.23 -1.08
N ASP A 98 5.71 8.76 -1.87
CA ASP A 98 5.54 8.34 -3.26
C ASP A 98 6.74 8.74 -4.13
N ASN A 99 7.30 9.93 -3.94
CA ASN A 99 8.55 10.33 -4.59
C ASN A 99 9.72 9.40 -4.26
N VAL A 100 9.86 9.01 -2.98
CA VAL A 100 10.91 8.06 -2.55
C VAL A 100 10.70 6.68 -3.16
N LYS A 101 9.46 6.21 -3.26
CA LYS A 101 9.15 4.93 -3.93
C LYS A 101 9.52 4.97 -5.40
N GLU A 102 9.20 6.05 -6.10
CA GLU A 102 9.53 6.22 -7.52
C GLU A 102 11.05 6.23 -7.73
N GLU A 103 11.79 7.01 -6.94
CA GLU A 103 13.26 7.05 -7.01
C GLU A 103 13.87 5.68 -6.70
N ASN A 104 13.34 4.97 -5.69
CA ASN A 104 13.80 3.63 -5.36
C ASN A 104 13.59 2.63 -6.50
N LEU A 105 12.43 2.70 -7.18
CA LEU A 105 12.13 1.85 -8.33
C LEU A 105 13.08 2.16 -9.50
N ARG A 106 13.33 3.45 -9.75
CA ARG A 106 14.28 3.89 -10.77
C ARG A 106 15.68 3.34 -10.49
N LEU A 107 16.18 3.51 -9.27
CA LEU A 107 17.50 3.00 -8.86
C LEU A 107 17.59 1.48 -8.95
N LYS A 108 16.54 0.75 -8.58
CA LYS A 108 16.48 -0.72 -8.74
C LYS A 108 16.59 -1.12 -10.21
N SER A 109 15.88 -0.44 -11.10
CA SER A 109 15.94 -0.72 -12.54
C SER A 109 17.33 -0.44 -13.12
N GLU A 110 17.97 0.66 -12.72
CA GLU A 110 19.33 1.00 -13.15
C GLU A 110 20.35 -0.03 -12.65
N ASN A 111 20.26 -0.39 -11.37
CA ASN A 111 21.11 -1.42 -10.78
C ASN A 111 20.92 -2.79 -11.44
N GLN A 112 19.71 -3.14 -11.86
CA GLN A 112 19.46 -4.38 -12.60
C GLN A 112 20.20 -4.37 -13.94
N VAL A 113 20.12 -3.28 -14.69
CA VAL A 113 20.81 -3.13 -15.98
C VAL A 113 22.33 -3.19 -15.79
N LEU A 114 22.86 -2.47 -14.81
CA LEU A 114 24.29 -2.47 -14.48
C LEU A 114 24.75 -3.87 -14.04
N GLY A 115 23.96 -4.55 -13.20
CA GLY A 115 24.23 -5.91 -12.75
C GLY A 115 24.34 -6.89 -13.92
N GLN A 116 23.41 -6.83 -14.87
CA GLN A 116 23.47 -7.66 -16.08
C GLN A 116 24.69 -7.35 -16.94
N TYR A 117 25.06 -6.07 -17.08
CA TYR A 117 26.24 -5.66 -17.82
C TYR A 117 27.52 -6.26 -17.21
N ILE A 118 27.65 -6.20 -15.88
CA ILE A 118 28.78 -6.78 -15.15
C ILE A 118 28.80 -8.30 -15.33
N GLU A 119 27.66 -8.98 -15.16
CA GLU A 119 27.55 -10.43 -15.36
C GLU A 119 27.95 -10.85 -16.77
N ASN A 120 27.48 -10.12 -17.78
CA ASN A 120 27.83 -10.38 -19.18
C ASN A 120 29.33 -10.22 -19.43
N LEU A 121 29.95 -9.19 -18.84
CA LEU A 121 31.40 -8.99 -18.94
C LEU A 121 32.17 -10.11 -18.23
N MET A 122 31.77 -10.51 -17.03
CA MET A 122 32.40 -11.60 -16.29
C MET A 122 32.28 -12.94 -17.03
N THR A 123 31.10 -13.23 -17.60
CA THR A 123 30.84 -14.46 -18.35
C THR A 123 31.62 -14.48 -19.67
N ALA A 124 31.62 -13.38 -20.41
CA ALA A 124 32.40 -13.25 -21.65
C ALA A 124 33.92 -13.25 -21.38
N SER A 125 34.37 -12.71 -20.24
CA SER A 125 35.79 -12.74 -19.84
C SER A 125 36.21 -14.09 -19.26
N SER A 126 35.29 -14.90 -18.74
CA SER A 126 35.56 -16.26 -18.25
C SER A 126 36.08 -17.18 -19.36
N VAL A 127 35.79 -16.85 -20.62
CA VAL A 127 36.34 -17.52 -21.83
C VAL A 127 37.89 -17.43 -21.94
N PHE A 128 38.57 -16.56 -21.18
CA PHE A 128 40.03 -16.46 -21.18
C PHE A 128 40.74 -17.24 -20.05
N GLN A 129 40.01 -17.89 -19.12
CA GLN A 129 40.65 -18.70 -18.07
C GLN A 129 41.06 -20.10 -18.54
N SER A 130 40.54 -20.60 -19.68
CA SER A 130 40.90 -21.93 -20.19
C SER A 130 42.24 -21.98 -20.94
N THR A 131 42.99 -20.87 -21.07
CA THR A 131 44.28 -20.86 -21.80
C THR A 131 45.52 -20.55 -20.94
N THR A 132 45.44 -20.57 -19.60
CA THR A 132 46.66 -20.68 -18.78
C THR A 132 47.16 -22.14 -18.76
N GLN A 133 47.80 -22.52 -19.86
CA GLN A 133 49.08 -23.26 -19.91
C GLN A 133 49.16 -24.52 -19.03
N THR A 134 48.86 -25.71 -19.56
CA THR A 134 49.87 -26.58 -20.18
C THR A 134 51.33 -26.15 -19.92
N GLY A 135 51.90 -26.53 -18.77
CA GLY A 135 53.30 -26.31 -18.46
C GLY A 135 53.90 -27.41 -17.59
N LYS A 136 54.43 -28.46 -18.24
CA LYS A 136 55.51 -29.39 -17.80
C LYS A 136 55.49 -29.82 -16.31
N LYS A 137 55.43 -31.11 -15.99
CA LYS A 137 56.59 -32.01 -16.13
C LYS A 137 56.14 -33.47 -16.14
N GLY A 138 56.49 -34.17 -17.22
CA GLY A 138 56.81 -35.58 -17.14
C GLY A 138 58.26 -35.77 -16.68
N LYS A 139 58.49 -36.72 -15.78
CA LYS A 139 59.65 -37.63 -15.67
C LYS A 139 59.36 -38.51 -14.44
N LYS A 140 59.09 -39.80 -14.67
CA LYS A 140 60.03 -40.92 -14.48
C LYS A 140 60.51 -41.02 -13.05
#